data_AF-A0A2W1ZX19-F1
#
_entry.id   AF-A0A2W1ZX19-F1
#
_cell.length_a   1.000
_cell.length_b   1.000
_cell.length_c   1.000
_cell.angle_alpha   90.00
_cell.angle_beta   90.00
_cell.angle_gamma   90.00
#
_symmetry.space_group_name_H-M   'P 1'
#
loop_
_entity.id
_entity.type
_entity.pdbx_description
1 polymer ?
#
loop_
_entity_poly.entity_id
_entity_poly.type
_entity_poly.pdbx_seq_one_letter_code
_entity_poly.pdbx_strand_id
1 'polypeptide(L)'
;MSDLIRSTSTWWAQSSKHARRTAVGTTAIVLVLGLITWTVWVSPAGPVSTAVHSALGVTPPKAKQPSAAELTAKLDAAQETIWKLEGKLDSSSAQAGSRGEEIARLKAQIASLQSDLGAARSGGGSSAADSGPAAGASGSGGSASGTSSGGSGGSASGGSGSTGSANGSSGDAAPGGTGPNTGPSKDPVGTEPIRTPSKAQILGQQSRWYGLYTTQSPFNWAEYDRVSQEVGRATNMVGYFQGFDQDFNASAVQRSWANGRLPMMTWETVPAKTGNDQPYVAGYTNQDVVSGKFDDYLASYAKALKANGMPVVIRLDHEMNGQWYNWSEGSKQQNAPGSYVAMWQHVHDVFQANGANDYVIWNWSPSRIDKLGNPKYQTLDYLRQYYPGADYVDWVGMSGYYRTAAEQPTFQNTFGATLAQLRQVAPGKHILLNEIGATETGGTVSDSQKSQWIDSLFDALADPTNRDVIGFAYFSQVATTIVDGARTTNDWRLDSRADSLATFAEGIARNDTDYDLQEVQQ
;
A
#
# COMPACT_ATOMS: atom_id res chain seq x y z
N MET A 1 -68.95 64.77 4.88
CA MET A 1 -68.04 65.91 4.74
C MET A 1 -66.78 65.40 4.07
N SER A 2 -66.43 66.04 2.96
CA SER A 2 -65.11 66.05 2.28
C SER A 2 -64.66 64.71 1.66
N ASP A 3 -64.78 64.52 0.34
CA ASP A 3 -63.79 64.93 -0.71
C ASP A 3 -62.61 63.94 -0.77
N LEU A 4 -62.09 63.39 -1.88
CA LEU A 4 -62.12 63.69 -3.32
C LEU A 4 -61.66 62.44 -4.13
N ILE A 5 -62.35 62.19 -5.25
CA ILE A 5 -61.84 62.00 -6.64
C ILE A 5 -61.03 60.74 -7.08
N ARG A 6 -61.70 59.97 -7.97
CA ARG A 6 -61.34 59.41 -9.32
C ARG A 6 -60.07 58.55 -9.49
N SER A 7 -60.16 57.28 -9.94
CA SER A 7 -60.47 56.74 -11.30
C SER A 7 -59.23 56.46 -12.15
N THR A 8 -58.90 55.18 -12.40
CA THR A 8 -58.91 54.50 -13.72
C THR A 8 -58.02 53.23 -13.74
N SER A 9 -58.59 52.17 -14.31
CA SER A 9 -58.04 51.03 -15.05
C SER A 9 -56.52 50.75 -15.12
N THR A 10 -56.16 49.55 -14.62
CA THR A 10 -55.27 48.48 -15.13
C THR A 10 -54.36 48.70 -16.35
N TRP A 11 -53.06 48.39 -16.18
CA TRP A 11 -52.10 47.89 -17.19
C TRP A 11 -50.76 47.56 -16.47
N TRP A 12 -50.44 46.37 -15.94
CA TRP A 12 -50.48 45.02 -16.48
C TRP A 12 -50.51 43.99 -15.34
N ALA A 13 -51.32 42.94 -15.52
CA ALA A 13 -50.87 41.60 -15.17
C ALA A 13 -50.51 40.92 -16.49
N GLN A 14 -49.30 40.36 -16.60
CA GLN A 14 -49.06 39.26 -17.53
C GLN A 14 -48.53 38.05 -16.75
N SER A 15 -49.45 37.09 -16.56
CA SER A 15 -49.23 35.66 -16.35
C SER A 15 -48.54 35.19 -15.06
N SER A 16 -49.33 34.60 -14.17
CA SER A 16 -48.87 33.82 -13.01
C SER A 16 -48.34 32.42 -13.36
N LYS A 17 -48.09 32.09 -14.64
CA LYS A 17 -47.55 30.76 -15.03
C LYS A 17 -46.03 30.65 -15.02
N HIS A 18 -45.27 31.75 -14.88
CA HIS A 18 -43.80 31.69 -14.89
C HIS A 18 -43.07 32.43 -13.77
N ALA A 19 -43.75 32.98 -12.76
CA ALA A 19 -43.10 33.68 -11.63
C ALA A 19 -42.04 32.82 -10.91
N ARG A 20 -42.25 31.50 -10.77
CA ARG A 20 -41.24 30.57 -10.23
C ARG A 20 -40.05 30.36 -11.16
N ARG A 21 -40.23 30.38 -12.48
CA ARG A 21 -39.12 30.24 -13.45
C ARG A 21 -38.31 31.53 -13.56
N THR A 22 -38.95 32.69 -13.44
CA THR A 22 -38.25 33.98 -13.39
C THR A 22 -37.47 34.14 -12.09
N ALA A 23 -38.00 33.70 -10.94
CA ALA A 23 -37.27 33.69 -9.67
C ALA A 23 -36.05 32.74 -9.71
N VAL A 24 -36.21 31.52 -10.25
CA VAL A 24 -35.11 30.56 -10.41
C VAL A 24 -34.06 31.07 -11.42
N GLY A 25 -34.50 31.73 -12.50
CA GLY A 25 -33.61 32.35 -13.48
C GLY A 25 -32.77 33.49 -12.88
N THR A 26 -33.38 34.37 -12.09
CA THR A 26 -32.67 35.47 -11.42
C THR A 26 -31.71 34.96 -10.36
N THR A 27 -32.07 33.93 -9.58
CA THR A 27 -31.15 33.30 -8.61
C THR A 27 -29.98 32.59 -9.30
N ALA A 28 -30.21 31.92 -10.44
CA ALA A 28 -29.15 31.30 -11.22
C ALA A 28 -28.19 32.34 -11.81
N ILE A 29 -28.71 33.49 -12.30
CA ILE A 29 -27.88 34.58 -12.82
C ILE A 29 -27.06 35.24 -11.70
N VAL A 30 -27.64 35.44 -10.51
CA VAL A 30 -26.90 36.00 -9.36
C VAL A 30 -25.82 35.03 -8.86
N LEU A 31 -26.07 33.72 -8.87
CA LEU A 31 -25.07 32.71 -8.51
C LEU A 31 -23.95 32.61 -9.56
N VAL A 32 -24.28 32.71 -10.84
CA VAL A 32 -23.30 32.73 -11.93
C VAL A 32 -22.46 34.02 -11.89
N LEU A 33 -23.08 35.18 -11.66
CA LEU A 33 -22.36 36.44 -11.47
C LEU A 33 -21.50 36.43 -10.20
N GLY A 34 -21.98 35.81 -9.11
CA GLY A 34 -21.19 35.58 -7.90
C GLY A 34 -19.99 34.66 -8.13
N LEU A 35 -20.17 33.58 -8.91
CA LEU A 35 -19.09 32.66 -9.30
C LEU A 35 -18.06 33.33 -10.22
N ILE A 36 -18.50 34.16 -11.16
CA ILE A 36 -17.62 34.95 -12.05
C ILE A 36 -16.85 35.99 -11.23
N THR A 37 -17.53 36.70 -10.33
CA THR A 37 -16.88 37.70 -9.46
C THR A 37 -15.87 37.02 -8.53
N TRP A 38 -16.21 35.85 -7.99
CA TRP A 38 -15.32 35.02 -7.16
C TRP A 38 -14.13 34.49 -7.96
N THR A 39 -14.32 33.95 -9.16
CA THR A 39 -13.22 33.44 -10.00
C THR A 39 -12.29 34.55 -10.46
N VAL A 40 -12.81 35.75 -10.75
CA VAL A 40 -12.00 36.92 -11.12
C VAL A 40 -11.19 37.45 -9.92
N TRP A 41 -11.72 37.40 -8.70
CA TRP A 41 -11.01 37.91 -7.51
C TRP A 41 -10.12 36.88 -6.80
N VAL A 42 -10.39 35.59 -6.97
CA VAL A 42 -9.64 34.49 -6.32
C VAL A 42 -8.62 33.84 -7.26
N SER A 43 -8.75 33.99 -8.59
CA SER A 43 -7.78 33.45 -9.56
C SER A 43 -7.47 34.44 -10.70
N PRO A 44 -6.48 35.35 -10.51
CA PRO A 44 -6.15 36.39 -11.48
C PRO A 44 -5.54 35.89 -12.81
N ALA A 45 -5.35 34.57 -12.97
CA ALA A 45 -4.66 33.96 -14.11
C ALA A 45 -5.52 32.94 -14.88
N GLY A 46 -6.83 32.86 -14.61
CA GLY A 46 -7.72 31.94 -15.32
C GLY A 46 -8.10 32.42 -16.74
N PRO A 47 -8.40 31.51 -17.69
CA PRO A 47 -8.68 31.84 -19.10
C PRO A 47 -9.90 32.77 -19.29
N VAL A 48 -10.84 32.77 -18.35
CA VAL A 48 -12.02 33.67 -18.33
C VAL A 48 -11.62 35.10 -17.95
N SER A 49 -10.68 35.29 -17.03
CA SER A 49 -10.12 36.61 -16.67
C SER A 49 -9.33 37.19 -17.86
N THR A 50 -8.54 36.37 -18.54
CA THR A 50 -7.78 36.76 -19.73
C THR A 50 -8.69 37.21 -20.88
N ALA A 51 -9.81 36.53 -21.10
CA ALA A 51 -10.80 36.90 -22.12
C ALA A 51 -11.52 38.23 -21.80
N VAL A 52 -11.83 38.49 -20.52
CA VAL A 52 -12.48 39.73 -20.06
C VAL A 52 -11.52 40.93 -20.11
N HIS A 53 -10.24 40.74 -19.74
CA HIS A 53 -9.22 41.80 -19.85
C HIS A 53 -8.87 42.12 -21.30
N SER A 54 -8.86 41.12 -22.19
CA SER A 54 -8.70 41.32 -23.64
C SER A 54 -9.88 42.08 -24.28
N ALA A 55 -11.10 41.94 -23.72
CA ALA A 55 -12.28 42.67 -24.18
C ALA A 55 -12.36 44.12 -23.65
N LEU A 56 -11.72 44.40 -22.52
CA LEU A 56 -11.74 45.72 -21.86
C LEU A 56 -10.48 46.57 -22.11
N GLY A 57 -9.45 46.04 -22.77
CA GLY A 57 -8.25 46.78 -23.18
C GLY A 57 -7.36 47.24 -22.01
N VAL A 58 -7.48 46.63 -20.83
CA VAL A 58 -6.69 46.98 -19.63
C VAL A 58 -5.76 45.83 -19.28
N THR A 59 -4.45 46.08 -19.35
CA THR A 59 -3.41 45.16 -18.89
C THR A 59 -3.37 45.14 -17.36
N PRO A 60 -3.57 44.01 -16.67
CA PRO A 60 -3.47 43.97 -15.22
C PRO A 60 -1.99 44.12 -14.78
N PRO A 61 -1.71 44.77 -13.64
CA PRO A 61 -0.37 44.78 -13.07
C PRO A 61 0.04 43.35 -12.72
N LYS A 62 1.29 42.96 -13.04
CA LYS A 62 1.87 41.65 -12.69
C LYS A 62 1.66 41.39 -11.20
N ALA A 63 0.79 40.43 -10.85
CA ALA A 63 0.71 39.93 -9.49
C ALA A 63 2.07 39.33 -9.12
N LYS A 64 2.64 39.80 -8.00
CA LYS A 64 3.91 39.29 -7.45
C LYS A 64 3.73 37.80 -7.16
N GLN A 65 4.48 36.95 -7.85
CA GLN A 65 4.59 35.53 -7.50
C GLN A 65 5.08 35.43 -6.05
N PRO A 66 4.44 34.63 -5.19
CA PRO A 66 4.86 34.48 -3.80
C PRO A 66 6.30 33.94 -3.78
N SER A 67 7.15 34.59 -2.99
CA SER A 67 8.53 34.17 -2.81
C SER A 67 8.60 32.77 -2.21
N ALA A 68 9.70 32.06 -2.45
CA ALA A 68 9.91 30.73 -1.87
C ALA A 68 9.77 30.73 -0.33
N ALA A 69 10.12 31.83 0.33
CA ALA A 69 9.94 32.00 1.78
C ALA A 69 8.47 32.11 2.20
N GLU A 70 7.63 32.79 1.41
CA GLU A 70 6.19 32.90 1.66
C GLU A 70 5.47 31.57 1.40
N LEU A 71 5.95 30.76 0.44
CA LEU A 71 5.45 29.41 0.21
C LEU A 71 5.86 28.45 1.33
N THR A 72 7.09 28.54 1.82
CA THR A 72 7.55 27.76 2.99
C THR A 72 6.74 28.11 4.24
N ALA A 73 6.53 29.39 4.53
CA ALA A 73 5.73 29.80 5.69
C ALA A 73 4.27 29.32 5.61
N LYS A 74 3.70 29.25 4.40
CA LYS A 74 2.37 28.67 4.17
C LYS A 74 2.36 27.14 4.33
N LEU A 75 3.43 26.46 3.93
CA LEU A 75 3.62 25.03 4.13
C LEU A 75 3.65 24.69 5.63
N ASP A 76 4.45 25.43 6.40
CA ASP A 76 4.59 25.23 7.85
C ASP A 76 3.28 25.49 8.60
N ALA A 77 2.56 26.57 8.24
CA ALA A 77 1.26 26.88 8.82
C ALA A 77 0.18 25.83 8.48
N ALA A 78 0.22 25.26 7.27
CA ALA A 78 -0.67 24.17 6.87
C ALA A 78 -0.34 22.87 7.63
N GLN A 79 0.95 22.57 7.84
CA GLN A 79 1.42 21.42 8.61
C GLN A 79 0.97 21.51 10.09
N GLU A 80 1.10 22.68 10.72
CA GLU A 80 0.62 22.91 12.09
C GLU A 80 -0.90 22.76 12.22
N THR A 81 -1.64 23.16 11.17
CA THR A 81 -3.09 23.04 11.15
C THR A 81 -3.52 21.57 11.05
N ILE A 82 -2.82 20.77 10.25
CA ILE A 82 -3.02 19.31 10.17
C ILE A 82 -2.78 18.67 11.55
N TRP A 83 -1.66 18.98 12.21
CA TRP A 83 -1.38 18.45 13.55
C TRP A 83 -2.45 18.82 14.58
N LYS A 84 -2.98 20.05 14.54
CA LYS A 84 -4.10 20.47 15.40
C LYS A 84 -5.40 19.76 15.08
N LEU A 85 -5.68 19.44 13.81
CA LEU A 85 -6.88 18.74 13.39
C LEU A 85 -6.80 17.24 13.71
N GLU A 86 -5.64 16.62 13.54
CA GLU A 86 -5.35 15.23 13.94
C GLU A 86 -5.51 15.07 15.46
N GLY A 87 -4.92 15.94 16.28
CA GLY A 87 -5.10 15.92 17.73
C GLY A 87 -6.56 16.17 18.19
N LYS A 88 -7.38 16.83 17.38
CA LYS A 88 -8.82 17.01 17.63
C LYS A 88 -9.67 15.85 17.10
N LEU A 89 -9.21 15.13 16.10
CA LEU A 89 -9.81 13.88 15.60
C LEU A 89 -9.71 12.80 16.68
N ASP A 90 -8.61 12.78 17.41
CA ASP A 90 -8.32 11.85 18.52
C ASP A 90 -9.24 12.02 19.75
N SER A 91 -10.00 13.13 19.85
CA SER A 91 -10.85 13.43 21.02
C SER A 91 -12.36 13.38 20.77
N SER A 92 -12.83 13.05 19.56
CA SER A 92 -14.27 13.14 19.22
C SER A 92 -14.67 12.24 18.04
N SER A 93 -15.45 11.19 18.31
CA SER A 93 -15.83 10.15 17.31
C SER A 93 -16.97 10.55 16.37
N ALA A 94 -17.82 11.51 16.72
CA ALA A 94 -19.03 11.83 15.94
C ALA A 94 -18.82 12.71 14.69
N GLN A 95 -17.62 13.26 14.48
CA GLN A 95 -17.31 14.15 13.34
C GLN A 95 -16.08 13.70 12.53
N ALA A 96 -15.62 12.46 12.72
CA ALA A 96 -14.42 11.94 12.07
C ALA A 96 -14.51 11.92 10.53
N GLY A 97 -15.71 11.71 9.97
CA GLY A 97 -15.94 11.68 8.52
C GLY A 97 -15.65 13.02 7.82
N SER A 98 -16.27 14.12 8.28
CA SER A 98 -16.09 15.43 7.64
C SER A 98 -14.68 16.01 7.85
N ARG A 99 -14.03 15.65 8.95
CA ARG A 99 -12.66 16.09 9.26
C ARG A 99 -11.61 15.26 8.52
N GLY A 100 -11.86 13.97 8.27
CA GLY A 100 -11.04 13.16 7.38
C GLY A 100 -11.03 13.69 5.94
N GLU A 101 -12.19 14.15 5.46
CA GLU A 101 -12.30 14.83 4.16
C GLU A 101 -11.54 16.17 4.13
N GLU A 102 -11.55 16.93 5.23
CA GLU A 102 -10.81 18.18 5.36
C GLU A 102 -9.29 17.96 5.38
N ILE A 103 -8.82 16.91 6.06
CA ILE A 103 -7.40 16.47 6.02
C ILE A 103 -6.99 16.05 4.61
N ALA A 104 -7.84 15.30 3.90
CA ALA A 104 -7.58 14.90 2.51
C ALA A 104 -7.45 16.13 1.58
N ARG A 105 -8.32 17.13 1.75
CA ARG A 105 -8.24 18.40 1.00
C ARG A 105 -6.96 19.19 1.31
N LEU A 106 -6.57 19.27 2.59
CA LEU A 106 -5.34 19.96 2.99
C LEU A 106 -4.08 19.26 2.45
N LYS A 107 -4.05 17.92 2.43
CA LYS A 107 -2.96 17.15 1.81
C LYS A 107 -2.87 17.39 0.30
N ALA A 108 -4.01 17.45 -0.40
CA ALA A 108 -4.04 17.80 -1.82
C ALA A 108 -3.55 19.24 -2.08
N GLN A 109 -3.88 20.17 -1.18
CA GLN A 109 -3.41 21.56 -1.26
C GLN A 109 -1.90 21.67 -1.02
N ILE A 110 -1.33 20.86 -0.11
CA ILE A 110 0.12 20.76 0.09
C ILE A 110 0.82 20.21 -1.16
N ALA A 111 0.29 19.16 -1.78
CA ALA A 111 0.85 18.61 -3.02
C ALA A 111 0.85 19.66 -4.15
N SER A 112 -0.22 20.45 -4.27
CA SER A 112 -0.30 21.58 -5.21
C SER A 112 0.75 22.66 -4.91
N LEU A 113 0.90 23.05 -3.65
CA LEU A 113 1.89 24.07 -3.24
C LEU A 113 3.33 23.59 -3.41
N GLN A 114 3.61 22.30 -3.22
CA GLN A 114 4.91 21.68 -3.47
C GLN A 114 5.24 21.67 -4.98
N SER A 115 4.24 21.40 -5.83
CA SER A 115 4.36 21.52 -7.29
C SER A 115 4.65 22.96 -7.71
N ASP A 116 3.91 23.93 -7.16
CA ASP A 116 4.10 25.36 -7.45
C ASP A 116 5.47 25.87 -6.97
N LEU A 117 5.95 25.40 -5.81
CA LEU A 117 7.30 25.68 -5.31
C LEU A 117 8.39 25.11 -6.24
N GLY A 118 8.18 23.90 -6.76
CA GLY A 118 9.07 23.29 -7.75
C GLY A 118 9.14 24.12 -9.03
N ALA A 119 7.98 24.55 -9.54
CA ALA A 119 7.88 25.43 -10.69
C ALA A 119 8.56 26.79 -10.45
N ALA A 120 8.34 27.41 -9.28
CA ALA A 120 8.95 28.68 -8.91
C ALA A 120 10.48 28.60 -8.76
N ARG A 121 11.02 27.47 -8.29
CA ARG A 121 12.46 27.20 -8.22
C ARG A 121 13.08 26.99 -9.61
N SER A 122 12.34 26.40 -10.54
CA SER A 122 12.78 26.21 -11.94
C SER A 122 12.68 27.47 -12.81
N GLY A 123 11.79 28.42 -12.48
CA GLY A 123 11.55 29.65 -13.25
C GLY A 123 12.53 30.80 -12.99
N GLY A 124 13.49 30.64 -12.09
CA GLY A 124 14.47 31.69 -11.73
C GLY A 124 15.68 31.83 -12.66
N GLY A 125 15.72 31.07 -13.77
CA GLY A 125 16.91 30.88 -14.58
C GLY A 125 16.77 31.15 -16.08
N SER A 126 16.00 32.15 -16.53
CA SER A 126 16.17 32.68 -17.90
C SER A 126 15.50 34.04 -18.10
N SER A 127 16.29 35.11 -18.13
CA SER A 127 16.07 36.28 -19.01
C SER A 127 17.09 37.39 -18.73
N ALA A 128 18.04 37.62 -19.65
CA ALA A 128 18.45 38.95 -20.11
C ALA A 128 19.62 38.86 -21.10
N ALA A 129 19.33 39.05 -22.39
CA ALA A 129 20.12 39.90 -23.29
C ALA A 129 19.32 40.07 -24.59
N ASP A 130 18.65 41.20 -24.69
CA ASP A 130 17.94 41.66 -25.88
C ASP A 130 18.91 42.34 -26.86
N SER A 131 18.45 42.36 -28.10
CA SER A 131 19.01 42.74 -29.38
C SER A 131 19.43 44.20 -29.59
N GLY A 132 20.31 44.43 -30.60
CA GLY A 132 20.48 45.72 -31.28
C GLY A 132 21.54 45.68 -32.41
N PRO A 133 21.38 46.37 -33.56
CA PRO A 133 21.85 45.89 -34.87
C PRO A 133 22.95 46.72 -35.59
N ALA A 134 23.54 46.08 -36.60
CA ALA A 134 24.17 46.59 -37.85
C ALA A 134 25.36 47.58 -37.82
N ALA A 135 26.52 47.16 -38.39
CA ALA A 135 27.18 47.72 -39.59
C ALA A 135 28.72 47.57 -39.57
N GLY A 136 29.28 47.10 -40.70
CA GLY A 136 30.47 47.73 -41.33
C GLY A 136 31.89 47.27 -40.96
N ALA A 137 32.51 46.60 -41.95
CA ALA A 137 33.88 46.82 -42.45
C ALA A 137 35.13 46.17 -41.79
N SER A 138 35.77 45.33 -42.62
CA SER A 138 37.20 45.33 -43.01
C SER A 138 38.29 44.66 -42.14
N GLY A 139 39.18 43.94 -42.85
CA GLY A 139 40.54 43.54 -42.42
C GLY A 139 40.73 42.02 -42.31
N SER A 140 41.03 41.27 -43.37
CA SER A 140 42.31 41.10 -44.10
C SER A 140 43.40 40.30 -43.36
N GLY A 141 43.88 39.24 -44.01
CA GLY A 141 45.14 38.54 -43.74
C GLY A 141 44.92 37.13 -43.16
N GLY A 142 45.36 36.03 -43.74
CA GLY A 142 46.20 35.78 -44.91
C GLY A 142 46.68 34.33 -44.84
N SER A 143 46.72 33.66 -46.00
CA SER A 143 47.71 32.69 -46.52
C SER A 143 48.47 31.77 -45.53
N ALA A 144 48.74 30.47 -45.77
CA ALA A 144 48.87 29.71 -47.01
C ALA A 144 48.99 28.18 -46.74
N SER A 145 48.68 27.40 -47.79
CA SER A 145 49.36 26.21 -48.35
C SER A 145 49.90 25.10 -47.43
N GLY A 146 49.71 23.81 -47.73
CA GLY A 146 49.15 23.17 -48.92
C GLY A 146 49.54 21.68 -49.02
N THR A 147 48.90 21.01 -49.99
CA THR A 147 49.36 19.80 -50.74
C THR A 147 49.56 18.49 -49.95
N SER A 148 49.16 17.30 -50.40
CA SER A 148 48.85 16.80 -51.76
C SER A 148 48.16 15.42 -51.73
N SER A 149 47.39 15.17 -52.81
CA SER A 149 47.13 13.90 -53.56
C SER A 149 46.61 12.66 -52.81
N GLY A 150 45.62 11.91 -53.30
CA GLY A 150 44.93 11.96 -54.60
C GLY A 150 44.27 10.60 -54.89
N GLY A 151 43.12 10.65 -55.60
CA GLY A 151 42.46 9.56 -56.34
C GLY A 151 41.89 8.42 -55.50
N SER A 152 40.75 7.80 -55.78
CA SER A 152 39.76 7.83 -56.88
C SER A 152 38.67 6.85 -56.39
N GLY A 153 37.38 7.21 -56.38
CA GLY A 153 36.49 7.02 -57.51
C GLY A 153 35.54 5.83 -57.25
N GLY A 154 34.24 6.09 -57.17
CA GLY A 154 33.22 5.05 -56.98
C GLY A 154 31.89 5.61 -56.50
N SER A 155 31.17 6.27 -57.41
CA SER A 155 29.85 6.85 -57.19
C SER A 155 28.72 5.82 -57.12
N ALA A 156 27.61 6.31 -56.57
CA ALA A 156 26.21 5.97 -56.83
C ALA A 156 25.59 4.86 -55.97
N SER A 157 24.35 4.95 -55.49
CA SER A 157 23.37 6.04 -55.29
C SER A 157 22.08 5.36 -54.81
N GLY A 158 21.37 5.98 -53.86
CA GLY A 158 19.95 5.76 -53.60
C GLY A 158 19.61 4.50 -52.80
N GLY A 159 18.74 4.51 -51.80
CA GLY A 159 17.81 5.53 -51.33
C GLY A 159 16.64 4.81 -50.65
N SER A 160 16.17 5.40 -49.53
CA SER A 160 14.90 5.10 -48.84
C SER A 160 14.83 3.74 -48.12
N GLY A 161 14.41 3.58 -46.88
CA GLY A 161 13.52 4.39 -46.04
C GLY A 161 12.44 3.45 -45.48
N SER A 162 12.16 3.59 -44.17
CA SER A 162 10.96 3.11 -43.45
C SER A 162 11.04 1.79 -42.64
N THR A 163 10.94 1.96 -41.31
CA THR A 163 10.04 1.27 -40.35
C THR A 163 9.95 -0.25 -40.41
N GLY A 164 10.35 -1.02 -39.39
CA GLY A 164 9.72 -1.02 -38.07
C GLY A 164 8.83 -2.25 -37.93
N SER A 165 9.32 -3.29 -37.26
CA SER A 165 8.53 -4.37 -36.64
C SER A 165 9.46 -5.19 -35.73
N ALA A 166 9.42 -4.84 -34.45
CA ALA A 166 9.98 -5.68 -33.40
C ALA A 166 9.09 -6.92 -33.27
N ASN A 167 9.60 -8.06 -33.74
CA ASN A 167 8.94 -9.34 -33.57
C ASN A 167 9.27 -9.82 -32.15
N GLY A 168 8.33 -9.63 -31.22
CA GLY A 168 8.40 -10.17 -29.87
C GLY A 168 8.37 -11.69 -29.94
N SER A 169 9.53 -12.31 -29.77
CA SER A 169 9.63 -13.75 -29.57
C SER A 169 8.97 -14.08 -28.23
N SER A 170 7.82 -14.75 -28.30
CA SER A 170 7.24 -15.50 -27.18
C SER A 170 8.25 -16.56 -26.75
N GLY A 171 9.07 -16.22 -25.75
CA GLY A 171 9.89 -17.18 -25.04
C GLY A 171 8.97 -18.07 -24.21
N ASP A 172 9.02 -19.36 -24.49
CA ASP A 172 8.40 -20.41 -23.69
C ASP A 172 8.83 -20.26 -22.22
N ALA A 173 7.91 -19.83 -21.37
CA ALA A 173 8.10 -19.87 -19.94
C ALA A 173 8.21 -21.34 -19.50
N ALA A 174 9.29 -21.66 -18.80
CA ALA A 174 9.49 -22.96 -18.18
C ALA A 174 8.27 -23.35 -17.33
N PRO A 175 7.90 -24.65 -17.27
CA PRO A 175 6.75 -25.09 -16.49
C PRO A 175 7.11 -25.04 -15.01
N GLY A 176 6.81 -23.94 -14.31
CA GLY A 176 6.99 -23.90 -12.85
C GLY A 176 6.95 -22.54 -12.15
N GLY A 177 7.09 -21.41 -12.84
CA GLY A 177 7.09 -20.09 -12.18
C GLY A 177 6.02 -19.17 -12.77
N THR A 178 5.06 -18.73 -11.95
CA THR A 178 4.34 -17.49 -12.26
C THR A 178 5.29 -16.35 -11.91
N GLY A 179 6.05 -15.86 -12.88
CA GLY A 179 6.81 -14.64 -12.69
C GLY A 179 5.87 -13.53 -12.19
N PRO A 180 6.21 -12.82 -11.10
CA PRO A 180 5.34 -11.77 -10.56
C PRO A 180 5.14 -10.67 -11.60
N ASN A 181 3.95 -10.05 -11.64
CA ASN A 181 3.70 -8.92 -12.53
C ASN A 181 4.64 -7.77 -12.16
N THR A 182 5.46 -7.37 -13.13
CA THR A 182 6.45 -6.30 -12.99
C THR A 182 5.88 -4.92 -13.29
N GLY A 183 4.73 -4.81 -13.93
CA GLY A 183 4.09 -3.52 -14.21
C GLY A 183 2.98 -3.20 -13.19
N PRO A 184 2.19 -2.13 -13.43
CA PRO A 184 1.00 -1.85 -12.64
C PRO A 184 0.10 -3.08 -12.55
N SER A 185 -0.46 -3.31 -11.37
CA SER A 185 -1.34 -4.44 -11.13
C SER A 185 -2.60 -4.35 -12.00
N LYS A 186 -3.04 -5.50 -12.49
CA LYS A 186 -4.22 -5.61 -13.36
C LYS A 186 -5.30 -6.41 -12.66
N ASP A 187 -6.54 -6.02 -12.89
CA ASP A 187 -7.67 -6.87 -12.55
C ASP A 187 -7.87 -7.93 -13.64
N PRO A 188 -8.28 -9.15 -13.28
CA PRO A 188 -8.50 -10.21 -14.25
C PRO A 188 -9.60 -9.80 -15.24
N VAL A 189 -9.29 -9.87 -16.53
CA VAL A 189 -10.27 -9.66 -17.60
C VAL A 189 -10.89 -11.02 -17.93
N GLY A 190 -12.23 -11.11 -17.96
CA GLY A 190 -12.98 -12.37 -17.98
C GLY A 190 -12.78 -13.31 -19.17
N THR A 191 -11.81 -13.03 -20.06
CA THR A 191 -11.49 -13.83 -21.24
C THR A 191 -10.16 -14.59 -21.13
N GLU A 192 -9.26 -14.23 -20.23
CA GLU A 192 -7.94 -14.88 -20.10
C GLU A 192 -7.89 -15.81 -18.88
N PRO A 193 -7.55 -17.09 -19.05
CA PRO A 193 -7.36 -18.00 -17.92
C PRO A 193 -6.19 -17.57 -17.04
N ILE A 194 -6.45 -17.38 -15.75
CA ILE A 194 -5.41 -17.11 -14.75
C ILE A 194 -4.64 -18.41 -14.51
N ARG A 195 -3.35 -18.42 -14.83
CA ARG A 195 -2.47 -19.56 -14.55
C ARG A 195 -2.01 -19.52 -13.11
N THR A 196 -2.19 -20.62 -12.39
CA THR A 196 -1.74 -20.76 -11.01
C THR A 196 -0.90 -22.03 -10.86
N PRO A 197 0.18 -22.01 -10.06
CA PRO A 197 0.86 -23.24 -9.67
C PRO A 197 -0.07 -24.09 -8.80
N SER A 198 0.15 -25.40 -8.79
CA SER A 198 -0.49 -26.30 -7.82
C SER A 198 0.07 -26.11 -6.41
N LYS A 199 -0.67 -26.57 -5.38
CA LYS A 199 -0.18 -26.61 -3.99
C LYS A 199 1.19 -27.29 -3.90
N ALA A 200 1.39 -28.42 -4.58
CA ALA A 200 2.66 -29.14 -4.57
C ALA A 200 3.82 -28.31 -5.17
N GLN A 201 3.58 -27.54 -6.23
CA GLN A 201 4.58 -26.64 -6.81
C GLN A 201 4.92 -25.49 -5.85
N ILE A 202 3.93 -24.92 -5.17
CA ILE A 202 4.14 -23.87 -4.16
C ILE A 202 4.98 -24.39 -2.99
N LEU A 203 4.64 -25.58 -2.47
CA LEU A 203 5.39 -26.20 -1.36
C LEU A 203 6.81 -26.62 -1.76
N GLY A 204 7.04 -26.94 -3.04
CA GLY A 204 8.35 -27.32 -3.56
C GLY A 204 9.18 -26.16 -4.12
N GLN A 205 8.68 -24.93 -4.08
CA GLN A 205 9.39 -23.76 -4.60
C GLN A 205 10.71 -23.55 -3.84
N GLN A 206 11.80 -23.34 -4.59
CA GLN A 206 13.13 -23.11 -4.01
C GLN A 206 13.39 -21.61 -3.78
N SER A 207 12.83 -20.74 -4.62
CA SER A 207 12.95 -19.29 -4.46
C SER A 207 12.10 -18.78 -3.29
N ARG A 208 12.62 -17.79 -2.58
CA ARG A 208 11.94 -17.21 -1.42
C ARG A 208 10.68 -16.41 -1.79
N TRP A 209 9.74 -16.37 -0.85
CA TRP A 209 8.54 -15.54 -0.91
C TRP A 209 8.80 -14.14 -0.35
N TYR A 210 8.59 -13.12 -1.18
CA TYR A 210 8.53 -11.72 -0.77
C TYR A 210 7.08 -11.25 -0.82
N GLY A 211 6.49 -11.13 0.37
CA GLY A 211 5.15 -10.64 0.59
C GLY A 211 5.10 -9.21 1.10
N LEU A 212 3.97 -8.55 0.85
CA LEU A 212 3.66 -7.23 1.36
C LEU A 212 2.22 -7.19 1.87
N TYR A 213 2.00 -6.56 3.02
CA TYR A 213 0.70 -6.07 3.45
C TYR A 213 0.65 -4.56 3.30
N THR A 214 -0.34 -4.06 2.58
CA THR A 214 -0.70 -2.63 2.57
C THR A 214 -2.14 -2.46 3.04
N THR A 215 -2.57 -1.21 3.27
CA THR A 215 -3.86 -0.91 3.91
C THR A 215 -5.05 -1.52 3.17
N GLN A 216 -4.93 -1.69 1.86
CA GLN A 216 -6.02 -2.15 0.99
C GLN A 216 -5.64 -3.33 0.12
N SER A 217 -4.49 -4.00 0.32
CA SER A 217 -4.17 -5.19 -0.47
C SER A 217 -5.07 -6.36 -0.11
N PRO A 218 -5.49 -7.20 -1.08
CA PRO A 218 -5.42 -7.06 -2.55
C PRO A 218 -6.64 -6.33 -3.16
N PHE A 219 -7.42 -5.62 -2.36
CA PHE A 219 -8.66 -4.94 -2.76
C PHE A 219 -8.40 -3.67 -3.58
N ASN A 220 -7.27 -3.01 -3.35
CA ASN A 220 -6.77 -1.90 -4.13
C ASN A 220 -5.24 -1.98 -4.23
N TRP A 221 -4.73 -1.91 -5.46
CA TRP A 221 -3.31 -2.07 -5.75
C TRP A 221 -2.50 -0.77 -5.71
N ALA A 222 -3.12 0.41 -5.63
CA ALA A 222 -2.40 1.68 -5.80
C ALA A 222 -1.27 1.89 -4.78
N GLU A 223 -1.52 1.61 -3.50
CA GLU A 223 -0.47 1.68 -2.47
C GLU A 223 0.56 0.56 -2.65
N TYR A 224 0.09 -0.64 -2.97
CA TYR A 224 0.93 -1.82 -3.14
C TYR A 224 1.93 -1.67 -4.31
N ASP A 225 1.43 -1.19 -5.45
CA ASP A 225 2.23 -0.95 -6.66
C ASP A 225 3.20 0.20 -6.45
N ARG A 226 2.79 1.28 -5.76
CA ARG A 226 3.69 2.39 -5.41
C ARG A 226 4.87 1.90 -4.58
N VAL A 227 4.60 1.17 -3.49
CA VAL A 227 5.66 0.62 -2.62
C VAL A 227 6.55 -0.36 -3.41
N SER A 228 5.96 -1.21 -4.26
CA SER A 228 6.73 -2.14 -5.10
C SER A 228 7.65 -1.39 -6.09
N GLN A 229 7.17 -0.29 -6.68
CA GLN A 229 7.93 0.58 -7.58
C GLN A 229 9.08 1.29 -6.85
N GLU A 230 8.82 1.79 -5.65
CA GLU A 230 9.83 2.44 -4.80
C GLU A 230 10.93 1.48 -4.35
N VAL A 231 10.58 0.22 -4.06
CA VAL A 231 11.54 -0.85 -3.73
C VAL A 231 12.29 -1.36 -4.97
N GLY A 232 11.65 -1.35 -6.15
CA GLY A 232 12.24 -1.77 -7.42
C GLY A 232 12.22 -3.29 -7.69
N ARG A 233 11.66 -4.09 -6.79
CA ARG A 233 11.48 -5.55 -6.97
C ARG A 233 10.01 -5.93 -6.81
N ALA A 234 9.50 -6.71 -7.77
CA ALA A 234 8.13 -7.19 -7.74
C ALA A 234 7.97 -8.26 -6.65
N THR A 235 6.94 -8.12 -5.82
CA THR A 235 6.55 -9.14 -4.84
C THR A 235 5.93 -10.35 -5.52
N ASN A 236 6.12 -11.54 -4.94
CA ASN A 236 5.50 -12.80 -5.38
C ASN A 236 4.46 -13.33 -4.37
N MET A 237 4.15 -12.57 -3.32
CA MET A 237 3.12 -12.88 -2.32
C MET A 237 2.37 -11.61 -1.90
N VAL A 238 1.11 -11.73 -1.52
CA VAL A 238 0.31 -10.62 -1.00
C VAL A 238 -0.45 -11.03 0.25
N GLY A 239 -0.32 -10.23 1.30
CA GLY A 239 -1.01 -10.43 2.56
C GLY A 239 -2.32 -9.64 2.64
N TYR A 240 -3.34 -10.23 3.27
CA TYR A 240 -4.56 -9.54 3.70
C TYR A 240 -5.23 -10.23 4.88
N PHE A 241 -6.21 -9.55 5.48
CA PHE A 241 -6.98 -10.04 6.63
C PHE A 241 -8.43 -10.29 6.23
N GLN A 242 -9.06 -11.29 6.84
CA GLN A 242 -10.47 -11.58 6.71
C GLN A 242 -11.06 -11.99 8.06
N GLY A 243 -12.29 -11.53 8.35
CA GLY A 243 -13.05 -11.97 9.52
C GLY A 243 -13.91 -13.20 9.25
N PHE A 244 -14.31 -13.89 10.31
CA PHE A 244 -15.17 -15.07 10.30
C PHE A 244 -16.66 -14.78 10.03
N ASP A 245 -17.01 -13.52 9.72
CA ASP A 245 -18.34 -13.07 9.31
C ASP A 245 -18.46 -12.81 7.80
N GLN A 246 -17.42 -13.15 7.03
CA GLN A 246 -17.32 -12.86 5.61
C GLN A 246 -17.25 -14.15 4.77
N ASP A 247 -17.92 -14.17 3.63
CA ASP A 247 -17.80 -15.26 2.65
C ASP A 247 -16.40 -15.34 2.04
N PHE A 248 -16.03 -16.50 1.48
CA PHE A 248 -14.75 -16.66 0.77
C PHE A 248 -14.61 -15.63 -0.35
N ASN A 249 -13.55 -14.82 -0.28
CA ASN A 249 -13.31 -13.77 -1.26
C ASN A 249 -12.52 -14.30 -2.46
N ALA A 250 -13.23 -14.98 -3.38
CA ALA A 250 -12.65 -15.49 -4.62
C ALA A 250 -11.94 -14.39 -5.43
N SER A 251 -12.48 -13.18 -5.45
CA SER A 251 -11.89 -12.06 -6.20
C SER A 251 -10.51 -11.65 -5.66
N ALA A 252 -10.30 -11.69 -4.34
CA ALA A 252 -9.00 -11.40 -3.73
C ALA A 252 -7.94 -12.41 -4.21
N VAL A 253 -8.30 -13.70 -4.23
CA VAL A 253 -7.41 -14.77 -4.70
C VAL A 253 -7.12 -14.65 -6.19
N GLN A 254 -8.16 -14.46 -7.02
CA GLN A 254 -8.03 -14.31 -8.46
C GLN A 254 -7.18 -13.09 -8.85
N ARG A 255 -7.44 -11.93 -8.23
CA ARG A 255 -6.65 -10.70 -8.49
C ARG A 255 -5.20 -10.85 -8.07
N SER A 256 -4.92 -11.58 -6.99
CA SER A 256 -3.55 -11.86 -6.57
C SER A 256 -2.82 -12.71 -7.62
N TRP A 257 -3.44 -13.80 -8.05
CA TRP A 257 -2.85 -14.68 -9.08
C TRP A 257 -2.79 -14.07 -10.48
N ALA A 258 -3.73 -13.20 -10.85
CA ALA A 258 -3.65 -12.41 -12.08
C ALA A 258 -2.38 -11.53 -12.14
N ASN A 259 -1.78 -11.26 -10.98
CA ASN A 259 -0.53 -10.52 -10.84
C ASN A 259 0.66 -11.42 -10.42
N GLY A 260 0.53 -12.74 -10.51
CA GLY A 260 1.59 -13.69 -10.17
C GLY A 260 1.97 -13.73 -8.68
N ARG A 261 1.05 -13.36 -7.80
CA ARG A 261 1.28 -13.28 -6.35
C ARG A 261 0.47 -14.35 -5.61
N LEU A 262 1.13 -15.14 -4.78
CA LEU A 262 0.49 -16.08 -3.86
C LEU A 262 -0.30 -15.30 -2.79
N PRO A 263 -1.63 -15.42 -2.71
CA PRO A 263 -2.39 -14.79 -1.64
C PRO A 263 -2.15 -15.49 -0.30
N MET A 264 -1.84 -14.70 0.72
CA MET A 264 -1.83 -15.12 2.12
C MET A 264 -2.92 -14.40 2.89
N MET A 265 -3.93 -15.17 3.30
CA MET A 265 -5.06 -14.70 4.08
C MET A 265 -4.82 -14.98 5.55
N THR A 266 -4.73 -13.93 6.35
CA THR A 266 -4.89 -14.05 7.80
C THR A 266 -6.38 -14.10 8.09
N TRP A 267 -6.84 -15.25 8.56
CA TRP A 267 -8.26 -15.49 8.81
C TRP A 267 -8.49 -15.53 10.30
N GLU A 268 -9.33 -14.62 10.79
CA GLU A 268 -9.53 -14.37 12.21
C GLU A 268 -10.93 -14.83 12.61
N THR A 269 -11.03 -15.66 13.65
CA THR A 269 -12.29 -16.19 14.20
C THR A 269 -13.09 -15.13 14.97
N VAL A 270 -13.22 -13.94 14.41
CA VAL A 270 -14.05 -12.83 14.91
C VAL A 270 -14.62 -12.06 13.72
N PRO A 271 -15.68 -11.25 13.90
CA PRO A 271 -16.13 -10.34 12.85
C PRO A 271 -15.03 -9.38 12.40
N ALA A 272 -14.95 -9.06 11.10
CA ALA A 272 -13.87 -8.27 10.52
C ALA A 272 -13.74 -6.84 11.08
N LYS A 273 -14.79 -6.33 11.75
CA LYS A 273 -14.79 -5.01 12.39
C LYS A 273 -14.39 -5.04 13.88
N THR A 274 -13.99 -6.20 14.39
CA THR A 274 -13.54 -6.35 15.77
C THR A 274 -12.24 -5.59 15.97
N GLY A 275 -12.14 -4.82 17.06
CA GLY A 275 -10.90 -4.14 17.43
C GLY A 275 -9.79 -5.12 17.80
N ASN A 276 -8.55 -4.76 17.53
CA ASN A 276 -7.36 -5.54 17.89
C ASN A 276 -7.06 -5.56 19.41
N ASP A 277 -7.90 -4.90 20.21
CA ASP A 277 -7.85 -4.83 21.67
C ASP A 277 -9.03 -5.55 22.36
N GLN A 278 -9.78 -6.35 21.61
CA GLN A 278 -10.94 -7.10 22.10
C GLN A 278 -10.55 -8.56 22.38
N PRO A 279 -10.10 -8.90 23.61
CA PRO A 279 -9.68 -10.25 23.95
C PRO A 279 -10.85 -11.24 24.05
N TYR A 280 -12.10 -10.79 23.96
CA TYR A 280 -13.26 -11.67 23.99
C TYR A 280 -14.38 -11.14 23.10
N VAL A 281 -14.90 -12.01 22.25
CA VAL A 281 -16.05 -11.74 21.40
C VAL A 281 -17.08 -12.84 21.62
N ALA A 282 -18.25 -12.44 22.15
CA ALA A 282 -19.31 -13.38 22.47
C ALA A 282 -19.76 -14.18 21.24
N GLY A 283 -19.78 -15.50 21.38
CA GLY A 283 -20.23 -16.42 20.33
C GLY A 283 -19.18 -16.79 19.28
N TYR A 284 -17.93 -16.40 19.50
CA TYR A 284 -16.78 -16.66 18.63
C TYR A 284 -15.63 -17.35 19.40
N THR A 285 -15.91 -18.00 20.53
CA THR A 285 -14.86 -18.73 21.27
C THR A 285 -14.36 -19.94 20.47
N ASN A 286 -13.20 -20.49 20.83
CA ASN A 286 -12.71 -21.74 20.26
C ASN A 286 -13.75 -22.87 20.42
N GLN A 287 -14.47 -22.88 21.55
CA GLN A 287 -15.53 -23.85 21.82
C GLN A 287 -16.77 -23.64 20.92
N ASP A 288 -17.12 -22.40 20.58
CA ASP A 288 -18.20 -22.13 19.62
C ASP A 288 -17.87 -22.78 18.26
N VAL A 289 -16.63 -22.65 17.79
CA VAL A 289 -16.18 -23.28 16.53
C VAL A 289 -16.21 -24.81 16.64
N VAL A 290 -15.56 -25.39 17.66
CA VAL A 290 -15.47 -26.85 17.85
C VAL A 290 -16.84 -27.50 18.08
N SER A 291 -17.83 -26.77 18.61
CA SER A 291 -19.19 -27.29 18.80
C SER A 291 -19.99 -27.50 17.51
N GLY A 292 -19.42 -27.10 16.37
CA GLY A 292 -20.05 -27.19 15.05
C GLY A 292 -20.93 -26.01 14.69
N LYS A 293 -20.98 -24.96 15.51
CA LYS A 293 -21.81 -23.76 15.29
C LYS A 293 -21.50 -23.06 13.96
N PHE A 294 -20.26 -23.16 13.49
CA PHE A 294 -19.78 -22.56 12.26
C PHE A 294 -19.67 -23.56 11.09
N ASP A 295 -20.08 -24.82 11.24
CA ASP A 295 -19.81 -25.87 10.23
C ASP A 295 -20.48 -25.60 8.88
N ASP A 296 -21.71 -25.08 8.88
CA ASP A 296 -22.39 -24.71 7.64
C ASP A 296 -21.67 -23.57 6.91
N TYR A 297 -21.16 -22.59 7.67
CA TYR A 297 -20.33 -21.50 7.15
C TYR A 297 -19.01 -22.04 6.59
N LEU A 298 -18.28 -22.84 7.37
CA LEU A 298 -17.00 -23.43 6.99
C LEU A 298 -17.14 -24.35 5.77
N ALA A 299 -18.19 -25.16 5.69
CA ALA A 299 -18.46 -26.02 4.55
C ALA A 299 -18.78 -25.20 3.29
N SER A 300 -19.55 -24.12 3.42
CA SER A 300 -19.84 -23.21 2.31
C SER A 300 -18.58 -22.49 1.83
N TYR A 301 -17.76 -22.03 2.77
CA TYR A 301 -16.47 -21.40 2.53
C TYR A 301 -15.51 -22.35 1.79
N ALA A 302 -15.35 -23.58 2.30
CA ALA A 302 -14.49 -24.61 1.71
C ALA A 302 -14.95 -25.00 0.29
N LYS A 303 -16.26 -25.13 0.06
CA LYS A 303 -16.83 -25.39 -1.29
C LYS A 303 -16.54 -24.23 -2.26
N ALA A 304 -16.68 -22.98 -1.81
CA ALA A 304 -16.38 -21.81 -2.62
C ALA A 304 -14.88 -21.70 -2.96
N LEU A 305 -14.00 -21.99 -2.00
CA LEU A 305 -12.56 -22.04 -2.20
C LEU A 305 -12.18 -23.11 -3.22
N LYS A 306 -12.72 -24.33 -3.06
CA LYS A 306 -12.53 -25.42 -4.01
C LYS A 306 -13.03 -25.06 -5.42
N ALA A 307 -14.21 -24.44 -5.52
CA ALA A 307 -14.77 -24.00 -6.79
C ALA A 307 -13.90 -22.92 -7.48
N ASN A 308 -13.24 -22.07 -6.69
CA ASN A 308 -12.28 -21.10 -7.21
C ASN A 308 -11.01 -21.77 -7.76
N GLY A 309 -10.60 -22.91 -7.20
CA GLY A 309 -9.59 -23.78 -7.79
C GLY A 309 -8.17 -23.20 -7.86
N MET A 310 -7.88 -22.15 -7.08
CA MET A 310 -6.58 -21.49 -7.04
C MET A 310 -6.02 -21.52 -5.62
N PRO A 311 -4.72 -21.84 -5.43
CA PRO A 311 -4.18 -21.97 -4.09
C PRO A 311 -4.16 -20.66 -3.28
N VAL A 312 -4.29 -20.81 -1.97
CA VAL A 312 -4.20 -19.71 -1.00
C VAL A 312 -3.50 -20.21 0.26
N VAL A 313 -2.69 -19.35 0.89
CA VAL A 313 -2.16 -19.61 2.23
C VAL A 313 -3.19 -19.15 3.24
N ILE A 314 -3.61 -20.02 4.15
CA ILE A 314 -4.48 -19.66 5.28
C ILE A 314 -3.61 -19.61 6.54
N ARG A 315 -3.49 -18.40 7.09
CA ARG A 315 -2.90 -18.13 8.42
C ARG A 315 -4.05 -17.92 9.41
N LEU A 316 -4.66 -19.04 9.81
CA LEU A 316 -5.81 -19.06 10.72
C LEU A 316 -5.37 -18.67 12.13
N ASP A 317 -6.05 -17.70 12.75
CA ASP A 317 -5.92 -17.37 14.17
C ASP A 317 -4.46 -17.28 14.64
N HIS A 318 -3.71 -16.42 13.94
CA HIS A 318 -2.30 -16.11 14.18
C HIS A 318 -2.01 -15.61 15.60
N GLU A 319 -0.75 -15.69 16.03
CA GLU A 319 -0.29 -15.17 17.34
C GLU A 319 -1.04 -15.75 18.56
N MET A 320 -1.58 -16.95 18.41
CA MET A 320 -2.35 -17.66 19.42
C MET A 320 -1.64 -17.79 20.78
N ASN A 321 -0.31 -17.83 20.78
CA ASN A 321 0.53 -17.92 21.97
C ASN A 321 0.55 -16.62 22.81
N GLY A 322 0.00 -15.53 22.27
CA GLY A 322 -0.25 -14.27 22.97
C GLY A 322 -1.47 -14.30 23.89
N GLN A 323 -1.93 -13.11 24.30
CA GLN A 323 -3.11 -12.94 25.16
C GLN A 323 -4.03 -11.79 24.73
N TRP A 324 -3.82 -11.25 23.53
CA TRP A 324 -4.52 -10.06 23.02
C TRP A 324 -5.69 -10.41 22.09
N TYR A 325 -5.66 -11.58 21.45
CA TYR A 325 -6.71 -12.01 20.53
C TYR A 325 -7.75 -12.92 21.18
N ASN A 326 -8.94 -12.94 20.60
CA ASN A 326 -10.09 -13.73 21.05
C ASN A 326 -9.85 -15.24 21.01
N TRP A 327 -9.02 -15.75 20.09
CA TRP A 327 -8.72 -17.18 19.93
C TRP A 327 -7.56 -17.67 20.82
N SER A 328 -6.83 -16.76 21.49
CA SER A 328 -5.83 -17.13 22.48
C SER A 328 -6.47 -17.91 23.64
N GLU A 329 -5.69 -18.76 24.30
CA GLU A 329 -6.17 -19.50 25.47
C GLU A 329 -6.05 -18.65 26.74
N GLY A 330 -7.06 -18.68 27.60
CA GLY A 330 -7.06 -17.88 28.81
C GLY A 330 -8.44 -17.52 29.33
N SER A 331 -8.49 -17.13 30.60
CA SER A 331 -9.73 -16.74 31.27
C SER A 331 -10.34 -15.46 30.70
N LYS A 332 -9.53 -14.53 30.18
CA LYS A 332 -10.03 -13.30 29.53
C LYS A 332 -10.77 -13.61 28.23
N GLN A 333 -10.23 -14.56 27.45
CA GLN A 333 -10.77 -15.05 26.19
C GLN A 333 -11.92 -16.04 26.35
N GLN A 334 -12.07 -16.63 27.54
CA GLN A 334 -12.97 -17.75 27.80
C GLN A 334 -12.65 -19.00 26.96
N ASN A 335 -11.37 -19.18 26.62
CA ASN A 335 -10.87 -20.35 25.91
C ASN A 335 -10.07 -21.23 26.86
N ALA A 336 -10.44 -22.51 26.93
CA ALA A 336 -9.77 -23.49 27.78
C ALA A 336 -8.38 -23.88 27.21
N PRO A 337 -7.45 -24.35 28.06
CA PRO A 337 -6.20 -24.92 27.58
C PRO A 337 -6.41 -26.04 26.55
N GLY A 338 -5.68 -26.02 25.44
CA GLY A 338 -5.79 -26.94 24.31
C GLY A 338 -6.96 -26.67 23.35
N SER A 339 -7.82 -25.69 23.64
CA SER A 339 -8.96 -25.35 22.77
C SER A 339 -8.54 -24.77 21.43
N TYR A 340 -7.38 -24.09 21.36
CA TYR A 340 -6.87 -23.56 20.10
C TYR A 340 -6.56 -24.68 19.11
N VAL A 341 -5.86 -25.73 19.57
CA VAL A 341 -5.52 -26.89 18.75
C VAL A 341 -6.78 -27.61 18.27
N ALA A 342 -7.76 -27.81 19.15
CA ALA A 342 -9.03 -28.43 18.79
C ALA A 342 -9.78 -27.60 17.72
N MET A 343 -9.81 -26.27 17.86
CA MET A 343 -10.41 -25.37 16.88
C MET A 343 -9.71 -25.45 15.53
N TRP A 344 -8.38 -25.37 15.51
CA TRP A 344 -7.60 -25.48 14.27
C TRP A 344 -7.88 -26.78 13.54
N GLN A 345 -7.79 -27.91 14.25
CA GLN A 345 -8.01 -29.24 13.68
C GLN A 345 -9.43 -29.38 13.13
N HIS A 346 -10.43 -28.87 13.86
CA HIS A 346 -11.82 -28.87 13.41
C HIS A 346 -12.02 -28.11 12.11
N VAL A 347 -11.50 -26.88 11.99
CA VAL A 347 -11.59 -26.08 10.76
C VAL A 347 -10.90 -26.78 9.59
N HIS A 348 -9.69 -27.31 9.82
CA HIS A 348 -8.95 -28.08 8.83
C HIS A 348 -9.74 -29.30 8.35
N ASP A 349 -10.35 -30.06 9.26
CA ASP A 349 -11.08 -31.28 8.94
C ASP A 349 -12.36 -31.00 8.16
N VAL A 350 -13.06 -29.90 8.45
CA VAL A 350 -14.18 -29.44 7.62
C VAL A 350 -13.70 -29.10 6.20
N PHE A 351 -12.56 -28.43 6.06
CA PHE A 351 -11.98 -28.14 4.73
C PHE A 351 -11.55 -29.41 3.99
N GLN A 352 -10.94 -30.37 4.69
CA GLN A 352 -10.57 -31.67 4.15
C GLN A 352 -11.81 -32.44 3.65
N ALA A 353 -12.87 -32.50 4.46
CA ALA A 353 -14.11 -33.20 4.13
C ALA A 353 -14.81 -32.61 2.88
N ASN A 354 -14.61 -31.32 2.60
CA ASN A 354 -15.12 -30.65 1.41
C ASN A 354 -14.11 -30.62 0.24
N GLY A 355 -12.92 -31.18 0.42
CA GLY A 355 -11.85 -31.25 -0.58
C GLY A 355 -11.19 -29.90 -0.90
N ALA A 356 -11.25 -28.93 0.01
CA ALA A 356 -10.61 -27.63 -0.14
C ALA A 356 -9.10 -27.66 0.14
N ASN A 357 -8.63 -28.64 0.92
CA ASN A 357 -7.23 -28.76 1.31
C ASN A 357 -6.24 -28.95 0.14
N ASP A 358 -6.71 -29.40 -1.02
CA ASP A 358 -5.93 -29.46 -2.26
C ASP A 358 -5.47 -28.07 -2.74
N TYR A 359 -6.13 -27.01 -2.27
CA TYR A 359 -5.90 -25.61 -2.63
C TYR A 359 -5.47 -24.75 -1.43
N VAL A 360 -5.34 -25.30 -0.23
CA VAL A 360 -4.97 -24.54 0.96
C VAL A 360 -3.59 -24.93 1.43
N ILE A 361 -2.71 -23.94 1.62
CA ILE A 361 -1.48 -24.09 2.40
C ILE A 361 -1.78 -23.63 3.83
N TRP A 362 -1.81 -24.56 4.78
CA TRP A 362 -2.08 -24.27 6.19
C TRP A 362 -0.81 -23.74 6.87
N ASN A 363 -0.84 -22.48 7.32
CA ASN A 363 0.31 -21.79 7.90
C ASN A 363 0.09 -21.47 9.39
N TRP A 364 0.71 -22.25 10.27
CA TRP A 364 0.62 -22.06 11.73
C TRP A 364 1.66 -21.04 12.21
N SER A 365 1.18 -19.93 12.80
CA SER A 365 2.00 -18.71 12.96
C SER A 365 1.92 -18.07 14.35
N PRO A 366 2.74 -18.48 15.33
CA PRO A 366 2.88 -17.78 16.61
C PRO A 366 3.51 -16.38 16.52
N SER A 367 3.36 -15.59 17.58
CA SER A 367 4.13 -14.36 17.81
C SER A 367 5.49 -14.65 18.44
N ARG A 368 6.44 -13.72 18.35
CA ARG A 368 7.76 -13.85 18.97
C ARG A 368 7.65 -14.07 20.50
N ILE A 369 8.32 -15.12 20.97
CA ILE A 369 8.12 -15.63 22.34
C ILE A 369 8.57 -14.67 23.43
N ASP A 370 9.57 -13.84 23.17
CA ASP A 370 10.18 -12.95 24.16
C ASP A 370 9.30 -11.72 24.48
N LYS A 371 8.24 -11.49 23.71
CA LYS A 371 7.29 -10.36 23.86
C LYS A 371 5.90 -10.75 24.34
N LEU A 372 5.74 -11.94 24.92
CA LEU A 372 4.45 -12.41 25.46
C LEU A 372 4.07 -11.83 26.84
N GLY A 373 4.89 -10.92 27.39
CA GLY A 373 4.63 -10.22 28.66
C GLY A 373 4.86 -11.05 29.93
N ASN A 374 5.17 -12.35 29.81
CA ASN A 374 5.53 -13.20 30.95
C ASN A 374 6.58 -14.27 30.56
N PRO A 375 7.72 -14.38 31.27
CA PRO A 375 8.74 -15.39 31.01
C PRO A 375 8.23 -16.84 30.96
N LYS A 376 7.17 -17.19 31.70
CA LYS A 376 6.62 -18.56 31.69
C LYS A 376 6.02 -18.96 30.33
N TYR A 377 5.63 -17.99 29.50
CA TYR A 377 5.09 -18.20 28.16
C TYR A 377 6.20 -18.34 27.10
N GLN A 378 7.47 -18.19 27.49
CA GLN A 378 8.59 -18.19 26.55
C GLN A 378 9.24 -19.57 26.39
N THR A 379 8.63 -20.62 26.96
CA THR A 379 9.21 -21.96 27.00
C THR A 379 8.78 -22.80 25.80
N LEU A 380 9.63 -23.76 25.43
CA LEU A 380 9.32 -24.72 24.37
C LEU A 380 8.02 -25.49 24.64
N ASP A 381 7.78 -25.88 25.89
CA ASP A 381 6.57 -26.62 26.27
C ASP A 381 5.32 -25.75 26.16
N TYR A 382 5.43 -24.44 26.44
CA TYR A 382 4.32 -23.52 26.23
C TYR A 382 4.00 -23.39 24.73
N LEU A 383 4.99 -23.17 23.87
CA LEU A 383 4.75 -23.07 22.44
C LEU A 383 4.19 -24.38 21.85
N ARG A 384 4.69 -25.53 22.31
CA ARG A 384 4.25 -26.86 21.85
C ARG A 384 2.76 -27.12 22.12
N GLN A 385 2.17 -26.52 23.15
CA GLN A 385 0.74 -26.68 23.47
C GLN A 385 -0.18 -26.16 22.35
N TYR A 386 0.29 -25.23 21.53
CA TYR A 386 -0.48 -24.63 20.45
C TYR A 386 -0.26 -25.28 19.09
N TYR A 387 0.66 -26.26 18.98
CA TYR A 387 0.97 -26.88 17.70
C TYR A 387 -0.09 -27.93 17.31
N PRO A 388 -0.82 -27.76 16.19
CA PRO A 388 -1.91 -28.65 15.83
C PRO A 388 -1.50 -30.06 15.37
N GLY A 389 -0.19 -30.27 15.17
CA GLY A 389 0.37 -31.51 14.63
C GLY A 389 0.80 -31.40 13.17
N ALA A 390 1.69 -32.30 12.75
CA ALA A 390 2.36 -32.23 11.46
C ALA A 390 1.43 -32.44 10.25
N ASP A 391 0.31 -33.14 10.45
CA ASP A 391 -0.68 -33.43 9.40
C ASP A 391 -1.64 -32.25 9.14
N TYR A 392 -1.68 -31.27 10.06
CA TYR A 392 -2.58 -30.12 10.03
C TYR A 392 -1.88 -28.82 9.62
N VAL A 393 -0.58 -28.89 9.31
CA VAL A 393 0.29 -27.73 9.07
C VAL A 393 1.17 -28.00 7.86
N ASP A 394 1.08 -27.17 6.83
CA ASP A 394 1.97 -27.23 5.67
C ASP A 394 3.23 -26.39 5.91
N TRP A 395 3.04 -25.14 6.36
CA TRP A 395 4.10 -24.20 6.71
C TRP A 395 3.99 -23.76 8.17
N VAL A 396 5.14 -23.48 8.76
CA VAL A 396 5.22 -22.75 10.02
C VAL A 396 5.47 -21.30 9.70
N GLY A 397 5.05 -20.38 10.54
CA GLY A 397 5.52 -19.01 10.44
C GLY A 397 5.65 -18.32 11.77
N MET A 398 5.91 -17.02 11.72
CA MET A 398 5.83 -16.19 12.90
C MET A 398 5.62 -14.72 12.57
N SER A 399 4.99 -14.02 13.51
CA SER A 399 5.00 -12.55 13.54
C SER A 399 6.15 -12.04 14.39
N GLY A 400 6.84 -10.99 13.95
CA GLY A 400 7.97 -10.41 14.67
C GLY A 400 8.26 -8.98 14.25
N TYR A 401 8.27 -8.07 15.23
CA TYR A 401 8.47 -6.65 15.02
C TYR A 401 9.62 -6.11 15.85
N TYR A 402 10.38 -5.17 15.28
CA TYR A 402 11.35 -4.35 16.00
C TYR A 402 10.71 -3.03 16.43
N ARG A 403 10.33 -2.89 17.71
CA ARG A 403 9.44 -1.81 18.16
C ARG A 403 10.08 -0.69 18.99
N THR A 404 11.28 -0.91 19.53
CA THR A 404 11.84 0.01 20.53
C THR A 404 13.35 0.18 20.36
N ALA A 405 13.84 1.40 20.57
CA ALA A 405 15.26 1.73 20.48
C ALA A 405 16.15 1.05 21.53
N ALA A 406 15.53 0.51 22.60
CA ALA A 406 16.23 -0.23 23.64
C ALA A 406 16.59 -1.66 23.22
N GLU A 407 15.91 -2.18 22.19
CA GLU A 407 16.23 -3.49 21.62
C GLU A 407 17.40 -3.39 20.64
N GLN A 408 18.20 -4.45 20.59
CA GLN A 408 19.20 -4.60 19.54
C GLN A 408 18.47 -4.69 18.18
N PRO A 409 18.79 -3.82 17.21
CA PRO A 409 18.14 -3.81 15.89
C PRO A 409 18.67 -4.94 15.02
N THR A 410 18.41 -6.18 15.42
CA THR A 410 18.92 -7.36 14.70
C THR A 410 17.83 -8.40 14.47
N PHE A 411 17.99 -9.16 13.38
CA PHE A 411 17.24 -10.38 13.09
C PHE A 411 17.31 -11.35 14.27
N GLN A 412 18.52 -11.60 14.79
CA GLN A 412 18.72 -12.56 15.87
C GLN A 412 17.95 -12.18 17.13
N ASN A 413 17.92 -10.89 17.49
CA ASN A 413 17.13 -10.41 18.61
C ASN A 413 15.62 -10.59 18.37
N THR A 414 15.15 -10.39 17.13
CA THR A 414 13.71 -10.43 16.80
C THR A 414 13.17 -11.85 16.63
N PHE A 415 13.92 -12.72 15.97
CA PHE A 415 13.44 -14.00 15.47
C PHE A 415 14.17 -15.20 16.09
N GLY A 416 15.44 -15.06 16.45
CA GLY A 416 16.33 -16.19 16.74
C GLY A 416 15.81 -17.15 17.82
N ALA A 417 15.32 -16.62 18.94
CA ALA A 417 14.78 -17.45 20.02
C ALA A 417 13.51 -18.20 19.62
N THR A 418 12.63 -17.56 18.84
CA THR A 418 11.39 -18.17 18.35
C THR A 418 11.69 -19.22 17.30
N LEU A 419 12.54 -18.92 16.31
CA LEU A 419 12.98 -19.87 15.27
C LEU A 419 13.58 -21.15 15.87
N ALA A 420 14.39 -21.01 16.92
CA ALA A 420 14.96 -22.15 17.63
C ALA A 420 13.89 -23.08 18.24
N GLN A 421 12.76 -22.53 18.72
CA GLN A 421 11.65 -23.34 19.21
C GLN A 421 10.79 -23.90 18.08
N LEU A 422 10.51 -23.12 17.02
CA LEU A 422 9.74 -23.59 15.86
C LEU A 422 10.39 -24.83 15.22
N ARG A 423 11.71 -24.80 15.03
CA ARG A 423 12.49 -25.94 14.50
C ARG A 423 12.39 -27.21 15.36
N GLN A 424 12.13 -27.06 16.66
CA GLN A 424 11.94 -28.19 17.58
C GLN A 424 10.48 -28.65 17.66
N VAL A 425 9.51 -27.74 17.57
CA VAL A 425 8.08 -28.03 17.64
C VAL A 425 7.59 -28.68 16.35
N ALA A 426 8.07 -28.19 15.20
CA ALA A 426 7.63 -28.59 13.87
C ALA A 426 8.83 -28.92 12.97
N PRO A 427 9.61 -29.97 13.31
CA PRO A 427 10.84 -30.30 12.60
C PRO A 427 10.57 -30.57 11.12
N GLY A 428 11.42 -30.02 10.25
CA GLY A 428 11.36 -30.22 8.79
C GLY A 428 10.30 -29.38 8.05
N LYS A 429 9.49 -28.58 8.75
CA LYS A 429 8.57 -27.63 8.10
C LYS A 429 9.32 -26.36 7.69
N HIS A 430 8.99 -25.84 6.51
CA HIS A 430 9.47 -24.53 6.08
C HIS A 430 8.86 -23.41 6.93
N ILE A 431 9.62 -22.34 7.13
CA ILE A 431 9.27 -21.22 7.99
C ILE A 431 9.07 -19.95 7.16
N LEU A 432 7.89 -19.33 7.25
CA LEU A 432 7.61 -18.03 6.63
C LEU A 432 7.49 -16.94 7.72
N LEU A 433 8.25 -15.85 7.61
CA LEU A 433 8.07 -14.72 8.53
C LEU A 433 6.83 -13.92 8.10
N ASN A 434 5.66 -14.39 8.50
CA ASN A 434 4.37 -13.99 7.96
C ASN A 434 3.98 -12.53 8.20
N GLU A 435 4.55 -11.90 9.22
CA GLU A 435 4.25 -10.51 9.53
C GLU A 435 5.45 -9.88 10.22
N ILE A 436 6.19 -9.06 9.49
CA ILE A 436 7.38 -8.39 10.02
C ILE A 436 7.36 -6.89 9.76
N GLY A 437 8.00 -6.13 10.64
CA GLY A 437 8.15 -4.69 10.49
C GLY A 437 9.13 -4.09 11.49
N ALA A 438 9.70 -2.95 11.13
CA ALA A 438 10.62 -2.21 11.98
C ALA A 438 10.29 -0.71 11.95
N THR A 439 10.30 -0.07 13.11
CA THR A 439 9.85 1.31 13.28
C THR A 439 11.07 2.19 13.26
N GLU A 440 10.86 3.45 12.91
CA GLU A 440 11.85 4.50 13.01
C GLU A 440 12.07 4.87 14.48
N THR A 441 12.63 3.95 15.28
CA THR A 441 13.03 4.21 16.66
C THR A 441 14.52 4.15 16.81
N GLY A 442 15.08 5.12 17.55
CA GLY A 442 16.49 5.16 17.88
C GLY A 442 17.37 5.56 16.69
N GLY A 443 18.49 6.23 17.00
CA GLY A 443 19.46 6.64 15.99
C GLY A 443 19.04 7.87 15.16
N THR A 444 19.96 8.34 14.32
CA THR A 444 19.73 9.41 13.35
C THR A 444 19.61 8.84 11.94
N VAL A 445 19.48 9.68 10.90
CA VAL A 445 19.58 9.23 9.50
C VAL A 445 20.92 8.59 9.17
N SER A 446 22.00 9.07 9.78
CA SER A 446 23.34 8.48 9.59
C SER A 446 23.60 7.25 10.47
N ASP A 447 22.67 6.89 11.36
CA ASP A 447 22.81 5.78 12.32
C ASP A 447 21.43 5.14 12.55
N SER A 448 20.75 4.79 11.45
CA SER A 448 19.36 4.32 11.48
C SER A 448 19.26 2.90 12.02
N GLN A 449 18.62 2.72 13.18
CA GLN A 449 18.39 1.39 13.75
C GLN A 449 17.43 0.56 12.89
N LYS A 450 16.49 1.18 12.18
CA LYS A 450 15.65 0.45 11.21
C LYS A 450 16.48 -0.09 10.06
N SER A 451 17.40 0.71 9.50
CA SER A 451 18.32 0.23 8.46
C SER A 451 19.21 -0.91 8.97
N GLN A 452 19.79 -0.79 10.18
CA GLN A 452 20.57 -1.87 10.79
C GLN A 452 19.77 -3.17 10.94
N TRP A 453 18.50 -3.06 11.33
CA TRP A 453 17.61 -4.20 11.43
C TRP A 453 17.35 -4.83 10.06
N ILE A 454 17.08 -4.02 9.03
CA ILE A 454 16.86 -4.46 7.65
C ILE A 454 18.12 -5.17 7.10
N ASP A 455 19.30 -4.59 7.25
CA ASP A 455 20.56 -5.22 6.84
C ASP A 455 20.75 -6.58 7.50
N SER A 456 20.53 -6.64 8.83
CA SER A 456 20.66 -7.89 9.58
C SER A 456 19.64 -8.96 9.16
N LEU A 457 18.46 -8.56 8.68
CA LEU A 457 17.45 -9.48 8.13
C LEU A 457 18.01 -10.13 6.86
N PHE A 458 18.55 -9.34 5.93
CA PHE A 458 19.10 -9.90 4.69
C PHE A 458 20.39 -10.69 4.90
N ASP A 459 21.25 -10.29 5.85
CA ASP A 459 22.40 -11.09 6.28
C ASP A 459 21.96 -12.46 6.81
N ALA A 460 20.92 -12.48 7.66
CA ALA A 460 20.40 -13.73 8.19
C ALA A 460 19.74 -14.61 7.13
N LEU A 461 19.11 -14.01 6.10
CA LEU A 461 18.51 -14.75 4.98
C LEU A 461 19.58 -15.32 4.02
N ALA A 462 20.74 -14.67 3.92
CA ALA A 462 21.89 -15.18 3.18
C ALA A 462 22.64 -16.30 3.94
N ASP A 463 22.52 -16.35 5.27
CA ASP A 463 23.12 -17.39 6.10
C ASP A 463 22.47 -18.77 5.82
N PRO A 464 23.25 -19.78 5.39
CA PRO A 464 22.74 -21.13 5.13
C PRO A 464 22.04 -21.80 6.32
N THR A 465 22.31 -21.36 7.56
CA THR A 465 21.63 -21.86 8.77
C THR A 465 20.14 -21.49 8.81
N ASN A 466 19.70 -20.51 8.02
CA ASN A 466 18.30 -20.10 7.88
C ASN A 466 17.70 -20.46 6.50
N ARG A 467 18.20 -21.54 5.87
CA ARG A 467 17.63 -22.07 4.62
C ARG A 467 16.23 -22.63 4.75
N ASP A 468 15.82 -22.99 5.96
CA ASP A 468 14.46 -23.42 6.26
C ASP A 468 13.47 -22.26 6.36
N VAL A 469 13.96 -21.03 6.60
CA VAL A 469 13.17 -19.82 6.38
C VAL A 469 12.98 -19.69 4.86
N ILE A 470 11.76 -19.52 4.36
CA ILE A 470 11.45 -19.49 2.92
C ILE A 470 10.98 -18.12 2.45
N GLY A 471 11.13 -17.08 3.28
CA GLY A 471 10.78 -15.70 2.92
C GLY A 471 10.12 -14.94 4.07
N PHE A 472 9.48 -13.84 3.71
CA PHE A 472 8.73 -13.02 4.65
C PHE A 472 7.58 -12.28 3.97
N ALA A 473 6.61 -11.81 4.77
CA ALA A 473 5.66 -10.80 4.35
C ALA A 473 5.79 -9.55 5.24
N TYR A 474 6.18 -8.45 4.60
CA TYR A 474 6.45 -7.19 5.29
C TYR A 474 5.16 -6.41 5.52
N PHE A 475 4.94 -5.94 6.75
CA PHE A 475 3.76 -5.19 7.14
C PHE A 475 3.99 -3.69 6.94
N SER A 476 3.87 -3.21 5.70
CA SER A 476 4.15 -1.81 5.35
C SER A 476 2.94 -0.92 5.63
N GLN A 477 2.63 -0.71 6.92
CA GLN A 477 1.50 0.12 7.36
C GLN A 477 1.85 0.94 8.61
N VAL A 478 1.02 1.94 8.88
CA VAL A 478 1.00 2.62 10.18
C VAL A 478 -0.03 1.91 11.06
N ALA A 479 0.41 1.39 12.20
CA ALA A 479 -0.46 0.68 13.13
C ALA A 479 -0.47 1.38 14.49
N THR A 480 -1.65 1.85 14.88
CA THR A 480 -1.88 2.32 16.24
C THR A 480 -2.47 1.20 17.09
N THR A 481 -1.79 0.87 18.18
CA THR A 481 -2.19 -0.17 19.13
C THR A 481 -2.26 0.40 20.54
N ILE A 482 -2.93 -0.31 21.44
CA ILE A 482 -2.86 -0.05 22.88
C ILE A 482 -1.82 -1.01 23.50
N VAL A 483 -0.77 -0.48 24.10
CA VAL A 483 0.21 -1.24 24.90
C VAL A 483 0.09 -0.78 26.34
N ASP A 484 -0.22 -1.69 27.26
CA ASP A 484 -0.40 -1.41 28.69
C ASP A 484 -1.37 -0.24 28.99
N GLY A 485 -2.43 -0.13 28.20
CA GLY A 485 -3.44 0.94 28.33
C GLY A 485 -3.05 2.27 27.69
N ALA A 486 -1.86 2.38 27.10
CA ALA A 486 -1.41 3.56 26.37
C ALA A 486 -1.47 3.36 24.85
N ARG A 487 -1.89 4.41 24.13
CA ARG A 487 -1.93 4.39 22.66
C ARG A 487 -0.52 4.59 22.11
N THR A 488 -0.05 3.65 21.30
CA THR A 488 1.26 3.67 20.63
C THR A 488 1.05 3.52 19.13
N THR A 489 1.49 4.51 18.36
CA THR A 489 1.53 4.43 16.90
C THR A 489 2.92 3.99 16.46
N ASN A 490 2.97 2.89 15.70
CA ASN A 490 4.18 2.44 15.05
C ASN A 490 4.06 2.70 13.56
N ASP A 491 5.10 3.27 12.96
CA ASP A 491 5.19 3.44 11.51
C ASP A 491 6.14 2.38 10.95
N TRP A 492 5.55 1.29 10.45
CA TRP A 492 6.32 0.18 9.90
C TRP A 492 6.63 0.36 8.42
N ARG A 493 6.05 1.36 7.74
CA ARG A 493 6.11 1.46 6.28
C ARG A 493 7.53 1.41 5.74
N LEU A 494 7.75 0.74 4.61
CA LEU A 494 9.07 0.74 3.96
C LEU A 494 9.45 2.15 3.49
N ASP A 495 8.46 2.93 3.04
CA ASP A 495 8.58 4.31 2.59
C ASP A 495 8.55 5.34 3.73
N SER A 496 8.72 4.92 5.00
CA SER A 496 8.73 5.83 6.16
C SER A 496 9.87 6.85 6.09
N ARG A 497 11.04 6.43 5.60
CA ARG A 497 12.22 7.27 5.35
C ARG A 497 13.02 6.76 4.15
N ALA A 498 13.71 7.68 3.47
CA ALA A 498 14.47 7.37 2.26
C ALA A 498 15.64 6.41 2.50
N ASP A 499 16.31 6.49 3.65
CA ASP A 499 17.41 5.59 4.01
C ASP A 499 16.91 4.17 4.30
N SER A 500 15.81 4.03 5.04
CA SER A 500 15.17 2.74 5.29
C SER A 500 14.70 2.06 3.99
N LEU A 501 14.10 2.82 3.08
CA LEU A 501 13.68 2.33 1.76
C LEU A 501 14.89 1.89 0.93
N ALA A 502 15.94 2.71 0.85
CA ALA A 502 17.15 2.38 0.10
C ALA A 502 17.83 1.11 0.64
N THR A 503 17.95 1.00 1.97
CA THR A 503 18.52 -0.18 2.65
C THR A 503 17.73 -1.44 2.28
N PHE A 504 16.39 -1.35 2.30
CA PHE A 504 15.55 -2.47 1.92
C PHE A 504 15.69 -2.84 0.44
N ALA A 505 15.71 -1.85 -0.46
CA ALA A 505 15.88 -2.05 -1.89
C ALA A 505 17.23 -2.72 -2.23
N GLU A 506 18.31 -2.31 -1.57
CA GLU A 506 19.64 -2.94 -1.69
C GLU A 506 19.61 -4.38 -1.19
N GLY A 507 19.02 -4.62 -0.02
CA GLY A 507 18.92 -5.94 0.59
C GLY A 507 18.11 -6.96 -0.24
N ILE A 508 16.93 -6.57 -0.73
CA ILE A 508 16.06 -7.45 -1.53
C ILE A 508 16.63 -7.73 -2.94
N ALA A 509 17.55 -6.89 -3.42
CA ALA A 509 18.25 -7.10 -4.69
C ALA A 509 19.50 -7.99 -4.56
N ARG A 510 19.84 -8.46 -3.36
CA ARG A 510 21.00 -9.35 -3.14
C ARG A 510 20.79 -10.72 -3.79
N ASN A 511 21.83 -11.20 -4.49
CA ASN A 511 21.80 -12.50 -5.18
C ASN A 511 22.13 -13.71 -4.30
N ASP A 512 22.54 -13.50 -3.05
CA ASP A 512 22.91 -14.55 -2.08
C ASP A 512 21.76 -14.93 -1.13
N THR A 513 20.56 -14.41 -1.38
CA THR A 513 19.38 -14.61 -0.52
C THR A 513 18.32 -15.52 -1.14
N ASP A 514 18.59 -16.20 -2.25
CA ASP A 514 17.67 -17.14 -2.94
C ASP A 514 16.30 -16.52 -3.34
N TYR A 515 16.23 -15.20 -3.51
CA TYR A 515 15.09 -14.53 -4.15
C TYR A 515 15.21 -14.60 -5.68
N ASP A 516 14.14 -15.04 -6.34
CA ASP A 516 13.98 -14.97 -7.80
C ASP A 516 12.86 -13.98 -8.11
N LEU A 517 13.21 -12.69 -8.06
CA LEU A 517 12.26 -11.57 -8.17
C LEU A 517 12.59 -10.71 -9.38
N GLN A 518 11.56 -10.44 -10.18
CA GLN A 518 11.68 -9.60 -11.36
C GLN A 518 11.77 -8.11 -10.97
N GLU A 519 12.49 -7.32 -11.77
CA GLU A 519 12.52 -5.86 -11.63
C GLU A 519 11.18 -5.26 -11.99
N VAL A 520 10.73 -4.27 -11.22
CA VAL A 520 9.51 -3.53 -11.55
C VAL A 520 9.77 -2.67 -12.78
N GLN A 521 8.94 -2.83 -13.81
CA GLN A 521 8.93 -2.00 -15.01
C GLN A 521 8.22 -0.69 -14.68
N GLN A 522 8.88 0.43 -14.98
CA GLN A 522 8.34 1.79 -14.78
C GLN A 522 7.27 2.14 -15.81
#